data_AF-A0A1S8N1Q3-F1
#
_entry.id   AF-A0A1S8N1Q3-F1
#
_cell.length_a   1.000
_cell.length_b   1.000
_cell.length_c   1.000
_cell.angle_alpha   90.00
_cell.angle_beta   90.00
_cell.angle_gamma   90.00
#
_symmetry.space_group_name_H-M   'P 1'
#
loop_
_entity.id
_entity.type
_entity.pdbx_description
1 polymer ?
#
loop_
_entity_poly.entity_id
_entity_poly.type
_entity_poly.pdbx_seq_one_letter_code
_entity_poly.pdbx_strand_id
1 'polypeptide(L)'
;MRNLFRKFCLCFITILLSIEINGCSSSAVISSSTVDNNSKYYYIAPNGSDNNPGTLDKPFASIAKAQESASSGDTVYLRGGTYKNFAIAASDSNYNYVNEITKSGITYKAYSSN
;
A
#
# COMPACT_ATOMS: atom_id res chain seq x y z
N MET A 1 33.84 40.26 33.67
CA MET A 1 32.41 40.58 33.43
C MET A 1 32.12 40.41 31.96
N ARG A 2 31.26 39.45 31.64
CA ARG A 2 30.29 39.49 30.54
C ARG A 2 30.93 39.55 29.14
N ASN A 3 30.98 38.42 28.45
CA ASN A 3 29.89 38.03 27.55
C ASN A 3 29.33 39.24 26.80
N LEU A 4 29.55 39.31 25.48
CA LEU A 4 28.61 39.81 24.45
C LEU A 4 29.27 40.53 23.24
N PHE A 5 30.59 40.75 23.19
CA PHE A 5 31.22 41.62 22.16
C PHE A 5 32.04 40.93 21.04
N ARG A 6 31.74 39.67 20.66
CA ARG A 6 32.48 39.01 19.56
C ARG A 6 31.60 38.35 18.51
N LYS A 7 30.57 39.06 18.01
CA LYS A 7 29.86 38.70 16.77
C LYS A 7 29.14 39.88 16.08
N PHE A 8 29.48 41.13 16.45
CA PHE A 8 28.79 42.34 15.95
C PHE A 8 29.44 43.00 14.72
N CYS A 9 30.42 42.36 14.06
CA CYS A 9 31.21 43.03 13.01
C CYS A 9 31.29 42.28 11.66
N LEU A 10 30.46 41.26 11.39
CA LEU A 10 30.55 40.54 10.10
C LEU A 10 29.23 40.25 9.36
N CYS A 11 28.11 40.86 9.76
CA CYS A 11 26.92 40.94 8.89
C CYS A 11 26.44 42.38 8.66
N PHE A 12 27.33 43.37 8.81
CA PHE A 12 27.08 44.76 8.42
C PHE A 12 27.36 45.04 6.93
N ILE A 13 27.68 44.01 6.14
CA ILE A 13 28.05 44.13 4.71
C ILE A 13 26.86 43.85 3.76
N THR A 14 25.65 43.57 4.25
CA THR A 14 24.52 43.24 3.34
C THR A 14 23.30 44.14 3.49
N ILE A 15 23.39 45.27 4.19
CA ILE A 15 22.32 46.29 4.24
C ILE A 15 22.55 47.31 3.12
N LEU A 16 22.24 46.93 1.87
CA LEU A 16 21.92 47.84 0.74
C LEU A 16 21.73 47.05 -0.57
N LEU A 17 20.64 46.27 -0.68
CA LEU A 17 19.87 46.17 -1.93
C LEU A 17 18.55 45.40 -1.71
N SER A 18 17.44 46.02 -2.12
CA SER A 18 16.14 45.41 -2.44
C SER A 18 15.22 45.16 -1.23
N ILE A 19 14.36 46.12 -0.88
CA ILE A 19 12.97 46.27 -1.40
C ILE A 19 12.09 45.09 -0.99
N GLU A 20 11.14 45.39 -0.09
CA GLU A 20 10.08 44.50 0.34
C GLU A 20 9.12 44.22 -0.82
N ILE A 21 9.14 42.98 -1.30
CA ILE A 21 8.00 42.39 -1.99
C ILE A 21 7.14 41.69 -0.94
N ASN A 22 6.08 42.37 -0.51
CA ASN A 22 4.93 41.72 0.08
C ASN A 22 4.36 40.76 -0.97
N GLY A 23 4.72 39.48 -0.87
CA GLY A 23 4.36 38.43 -1.81
C GLY A 23 4.17 37.11 -1.09
N CYS A 24 2.92 36.68 -1.01
CA CYS A 24 2.40 35.42 -0.48
C CYS A 24 3.42 34.26 -0.51
N SER A 25 3.86 33.83 0.67
CA SER A 25 4.41 32.48 0.82
C SER A 25 3.43 31.72 1.69
N SER A 26 2.31 31.28 1.08
CA SER A 26 1.55 30.16 1.62
C SER A 26 2.56 29.08 1.98
N SER A 27 2.61 28.67 3.26
CA SER A 27 3.26 27.43 3.60
C SER A 27 2.47 26.33 2.90
N ALA A 28 2.88 26.02 1.67
CA ALA A 28 2.42 24.82 1.01
C ALA A 28 2.93 23.69 1.91
N VAL A 29 2.03 23.13 2.70
CA VAL A 29 2.19 21.75 3.13
C VAL A 29 2.34 20.96 1.83
N ILE A 30 3.58 20.61 1.50
CA ILE A 30 3.83 19.61 0.47
C ILE A 30 3.38 18.32 1.14
N SER A 31 2.07 18.05 1.08
CA SER A 31 1.58 16.70 1.13
C SER A 31 2.20 16.04 -0.08
N SER A 32 3.39 15.46 0.15
CA SER A 32 3.91 14.41 -0.70
C SER A 32 2.84 13.32 -0.64
N SER A 33 1.85 13.41 -1.52
CA SER A 33 1.25 12.21 -2.05
C SER A 33 2.41 11.53 -2.75
N THR A 34 3.16 10.74 -1.99
CA THR A 34 3.64 9.50 -2.56
C THR A 34 2.43 8.99 -3.32
N VAL A 35 2.54 8.90 -4.65
CA VAL A 35 1.69 7.94 -5.34
C VAL A 35 2.19 6.62 -4.78
N ASP A 36 1.73 6.30 -3.57
CA ASP A 36 1.74 4.97 -3.04
C ASP A 36 0.83 4.28 -4.04
N ASN A 37 1.44 3.70 -5.07
CA ASN A 37 0.90 2.53 -5.71
C ASN A 37 0.79 1.54 -4.56
N ASN A 38 -0.26 1.66 -3.75
CA ASN A 38 -0.47 0.95 -2.50
C ASN A 38 -0.94 -0.45 -2.85
N SER A 39 -0.14 -1.12 -3.67
CA SER A 39 -0.25 -2.52 -4.01
C SER A 39 -0.17 -3.28 -2.70
N LYS A 40 -1.31 -3.79 -2.26
CA LYS A 40 -1.41 -4.61 -1.07
C LYS A 40 -1.06 -6.05 -1.40
N TYR A 41 -0.57 -6.73 -0.38
CA TYR A 41 -0.31 -8.15 -0.41
C TYR A 41 -1.36 -8.87 0.43
N TYR A 42 -2.05 -9.81 -0.19
CA TYR A 42 -2.96 -10.72 0.50
C TYR A 42 -2.42 -12.14 0.46
N TYR A 43 -2.70 -12.91 1.49
CA TYR A 43 -2.21 -14.28 1.63
C TYR A 43 -3.40 -15.22 1.84
N ILE A 44 -3.37 -16.35 1.14
CA ILE A 44 -4.34 -17.44 1.30
C ILE A 44 -3.56 -18.67 1.79
N ALA A 45 -4.14 -19.42 2.73
CA ALA A 45 -3.59 -20.68 3.19
C ALA A 45 -4.69 -21.72 3.42
N PRO A 46 -4.42 -23.02 3.26
CA PRO A 46 -5.42 -24.07 3.50
C PRO A 46 -5.97 -24.10 4.94
N ASN A 47 -5.17 -23.64 5.91
CA ASN A 47 -5.54 -23.52 7.32
C ASN A 47 -5.87 -22.07 7.75
N GLY A 48 -6.11 -21.18 6.79
CA GLY A 48 -6.53 -19.80 7.04
C GLY A 48 -7.99 -19.68 7.48
N SER A 49 -8.48 -18.43 7.53
CA SER A 49 -9.89 -18.11 7.82
C SER A 49 -10.30 -16.87 7.05
N ASP A 50 -11.50 -16.85 6.48
CA ASP A 50 -12.00 -15.68 5.73
C ASP A 50 -12.40 -14.50 6.63
N ASN A 51 -12.38 -14.70 7.95
CA ASN A 51 -12.48 -13.64 8.95
C ASN A 51 -11.13 -12.99 9.28
N ASN A 52 -10.02 -13.55 8.80
CA ASN A 52 -8.70 -12.96 8.99
C ASN A 52 -8.52 -11.73 8.09
N PRO A 53 -7.57 -10.83 8.36
CA PRO A 53 -7.28 -9.67 7.52
C PRO A 53 -6.54 -10.01 6.20
N GLY A 54 -6.14 -11.26 5.99
CA GLY A 54 -5.41 -11.68 4.79
C GLY A 54 -3.93 -11.36 4.81
N THR A 55 -3.31 -11.21 5.98
CA THR A 55 -1.87 -10.98 6.15
C THR A 55 -1.10 -12.31 6.15
N LEU A 56 0.24 -12.24 6.09
CA LEU A 56 1.08 -13.44 6.09
C LEU A 56 0.83 -14.33 7.34
N ASP A 57 0.70 -13.71 8.51
CA ASP A 57 0.45 -14.41 9.79
C ASP A 57 -1.00 -14.85 9.96
N LYS A 58 -1.94 -14.11 9.37
CA LYS A 58 -3.38 -14.38 9.42
C LYS A 58 -3.95 -14.37 8.00
N PRO A 59 -3.73 -15.46 7.23
CA PRO A 59 -4.16 -15.55 5.85
C PRO A 59 -5.67 -15.85 5.74
N PHE A 60 -6.25 -15.50 4.59
CA PHE A 60 -7.59 -15.95 4.19
C PHE A 60 -7.61 -17.46 3.96
N ALA A 61 -8.80 -18.07 4.00
CA ALA A 61 -9.00 -19.47 3.63
C ALA A 61 -9.31 -19.63 2.14
N SER A 62 -10.04 -18.68 1.54
CA SER A 62 -10.58 -18.78 0.18
C SER A 62 -10.04 -17.74 -0.80
N ILE A 63 -10.04 -18.12 -2.08
CA ILE A 63 -9.73 -17.21 -3.19
C ILE A 63 -10.86 -16.17 -3.37
N ALA A 64 -12.11 -16.55 -3.09
CA ALA A 64 -13.25 -15.64 -3.13
C ALA A 64 -13.04 -14.46 -2.19
N LYS A 65 -12.61 -14.70 -0.94
CA LYS A 65 -12.34 -13.63 0.02
C LYS A 65 -11.20 -12.71 -0.41
N ALA A 66 -10.18 -13.28 -1.04
CA ALA A 66 -9.10 -12.49 -1.62
C ALA A 66 -9.58 -11.64 -2.81
N GLN A 67 -10.43 -12.17 -3.69
CA GLN A 67 -11.06 -11.40 -4.77
C GLN A 67 -11.90 -10.25 -4.24
N GLU A 68 -12.69 -10.43 -3.17
CA GLU A 68 -13.44 -9.34 -2.54
C GLU A 68 -12.51 -8.21 -2.07
N SER A 69 -11.41 -8.57 -1.41
CA SER A 69 -10.50 -7.64 -0.71
C SER A 69 -9.50 -6.96 -1.64
N ALA A 70 -9.07 -7.64 -2.70
CA ALA A 70 -8.06 -7.14 -3.63
C ALA A 70 -8.64 -6.18 -4.67
N SER A 71 -7.80 -5.23 -5.07
CA SER A 71 -8.05 -4.24 -6.12
C SER A 71 -6.94 -4.28 -7.17
N SER A 72 -7.16 -3.62 -8.31
CA SER A 72 -6.15 -3.51 -9.37
C SER A 72 -4.82 -2.98 -8.81
N GLY A 73 -3.72 -3.66 -9.13
CA GLY A 73 -2.37 -3.38 -8.61
C GLY A 73 -1.96 -4.28 -7.45
N ASP A 74 -2.89 -4.97 -6.79
CA ASP A 74 -2.59 -5.85 -5.65
C ASP A 74 -2.03 -7.20 -6.09
N THR A 75 -1.36 -7.89 -5.16
CA THR A 75 -0.91 -9.27 -5.34
C THR A 75 -1.47 -10.19 -4.26
N VAL A 76 -2.04 -11.32 -4.71
CA VAL A 76 -2.54 -12.40 -3.85
C VAL A 76 -1.56 -13.57 -3.90
N TYR A 77 -1.01 -13.92 -2.75
CA TYR A 77 -0.09 -15.02 -2.56
C TYR A 77 -0.80 -16.27 -2.03
N LEU A 78 -0.65 -17.39 -2.72
CA LEU A 78 -1.13 -18.70 -2.28
C LEU A 78 -0.01 -19.42 -1.53
N ARG A 79 -0.23 -19.70 -0.24
CA ARG A 79 0.71 -20.48 0.57
C ARG A 79 0.69 -21.95 0.16
N GLY A 80 1.80 -22.63 0.41
CA GLY A 80 1.93 -24.05 0.14
C GLY A 80 0.91 -24.89 0.92
N GLY A 81 0.44 -25.96 0.29
CA GLY A 81 -0.46 -26.94 0.87
C GLY A 81 -1.60 -27.33 -0.07
N THR A 82 -2.55 -28.12 0.42
CA THR A 82 -3.66 -28.64 -0.36
C THR A 82 -4.96 -27.90 -0.03
N TYR A 83 -5.52 -27.20 -1.01
CA TYR A 83 -6.83 -26.57 -0.92
C TYR A 83 -7.87 -27.61 -1.30
N LYS A 84 -8.76 -27.98 -0.37
CA LYS A 84 -9.81 -28.99 -0.59
C LYS A 84 -11.22 -28.45 -0.37
N ASN A 85 -11.33 -27.34 0.35
CA ASN A 85 -12.61 -26.75 0.67
C ASN A 85 -12.95 -25.73 -0.41
N PHE A 86 -13.80 -26.14 -1.36
CA PHE A 86 -14.28 -25.27 -2.41
C PHE A 86 -15.80 -25.31 -2.51
N ALA A 87 -16.39 -24.18 -2.84
CA ALA A 87 -17.77 -24.09 -3.28
C ALA A 87 -17.80 -23.80 -4.79
N ILE A 88 -18.90 -24.14 -5.45
CA ILE A 88 -19.11 -23.71 -6.83
C ILE A 88 -19.47 -22.22 -6.77
N ALA A 89 -18.61 -21.37 -7.31
CA ALA A 89 -18.78 -19.92 -7.32
C ALA A 89 -19.81 -19.49 -8.39
N ALA A 90 -19.73 -20.10 -9.56
CA ALA A 90 -20.67 -19.91 -10.66
C ALA A 90 -20.81 -21.19 -11.48
N SER A 91 -21.85 -21.28 -12.28
CA SER A 91 -22.07 -22.40 -13.21
C SER A 91 -22.77 -21.92 -14.47
N ASP A 92 -22.43 -22.55 -15.60
CA ASP A 92 -23.19 -22.43 -16.84
C ASP A 92 -23.69 -23.81 -17.30
N SER A 93 -24.27 -23.89 -18.50
CA SER A 93 -24.84 -25.13 -19.03
C SER A 93 -23.84 -26.30 -19.15
N ASN A 94 -22.54 -26.03 -19.21
CA ASN A 94 -21.50 -27.04 -19.45
C ASN A 94 -20.40 -27.06 -18.38
N TYR A 95 -20.24 -26.01 -17.58
CA TYR A 95 -19.12 -25.85 -16.66
C TYR A 95 -19.53 -25.37 -15.27
N ASN A 96 -18.80 -25.88 -14.28
CA ASN A 96 -18.78 -25.34 -12.92
C ASN A 96 -17.49 -24.57 -12.70
N TYR A 97 -17.62 -23.32 -12.29
CA TYR A 97 -16.51 -22.45 -11.93
C TYR A 97 -16.31 -22.54 -10.42
N VAL A 98 -15.22 -23.19 -10.01
CA VAL A 98 -14.87 -23.32 -8.59
C VAL A 98 -14.42 -21.98 -8.00
N ASN A 99 -13.76 -21.15 -8.81
CA ASN A 99 -13.39 -19.79 -8.44
C ASN A 99 -13.76 -18.86 -9.60
N GLU A 100 -14.54 -17.83 -9.30
CA GLU A 100 -14.92 -16.79 -10.26
C GLU A 100 -14.02 -15.56 -10.04
N ILE A 101 -12.99 -15.42 -10.86
CA ILE A 101 -12.01 -14.32 -10.78
C ILE A 101 -12.39 -13.29 -11.86
N THR A 102 -13.00 -12.19 -11.44
CA THR A 102 -13.61 -11.20 -12.37
C THR A 102 -12.89 -9.87 -12.37
N LYS A 103 -12.14 -9.55 -11.30
CA LYS A 103 -11.42 -8.28 -11.20
C LYS A 103 -10.10 -8.29 -11.95
N SER A 104 -9.94 -7.34 -12.86
CA SER A 104 -8.70 -7.12 -13.61
C SER A 104 -7.60 -6.48 -12.76
N GLY A 105 -6.35 -6.68 -13.17
CA GLY A 105 -5.17 -6.02 -12.58
C GLY A 105 -4.69 -6.61 -11.25
N ILE A 106 -5.25 -7.72 -10.81
CA ILE A 106 -4.79 -8.45 -9.61
C ILE A 106 -3.84 -9.56 -10.03
N THR A 107 -2.70 -9.66 -9.34
CA THR A 107 -1.70 -10.70 -9.63
C THR A 107 -1.79 -11.86 -8.65
N TYR A 108 -1.87 -13.09 -9.12
CA TYR A 108 -1.90 -14.30 -8.29
C TYR A 108 -0.57 -15.06 -8.38
N LYS A 109 0.06 -15.36 -7.25
CA LYS A 109 1.38 -16.02 -7.20
C LYS A 109 1.44 -17.10 -6.12
N ALA A 110 2.19 -18.16 -6.38
CA ALA A 110 2.60 -19.06 -5.30
C ALA A 110 3.56 -18.33 -4.35
N TYR A 111 3.37 -18.53 -3.04
CA TYR A 111 4.30 -18.05 -2.02
C TYR A 111 5.43 -19.06 -1.85
N SER A 112 6.64 -18.67 -2.25
CA SER A 112 7.85 -19.44 -1.98
C SER A 112 8.31 -19.14 -0.56
N SER A 113 8.26 -20.13 0.34
CA SER A 113 8.95 -20.04 1.63
C SER A 113 10.38 -20.48 1.39
N ASN A 114 11.32 -19.54 1.47
CA ASN A 114 12.74 -19.87 1.53
C ASN A 114 13.08 -20.57 2.85
#